data_AF-A0A839FJC7-F1
#
_entry.id   AF-A0A839FJC7-F1
#
_cell.length_a   1.000
_cell.length_b   1.000
_cell.length_c   1.000
_cell.angle_alpha   90.00
_cell.angle_beta   90.00
_cell.angle_gamma   90.00
#
_symmetry.space_group_name_H-M   'P 1'
#
loop_
_entity.id
_entity.type
_entity.pdbx_description
1 polymer ?
#
loop_
_entity_poly.entity_id
_entity_poly.type
_entity_poly.pdbx_seq_one_letter_code
_entity_poly.pdbx_strand_id
1 'polypeptide(L)'
;LRASAPFALGTMDIEARGTIGWQHAYGDITPNSTLAFATGNAFSVAGVPIAEDTAMVEAGVDFKLSRNATLGLTYTGQYGSGLTQNAVDAKLGVKF
;
A
#
# COMPACT_ATOMS: atom_id res chain seq x y z
N LEU A 1 -2.86 5.70 -11.57
CA LEU A 1 -4.07 5.40 -12.38
C LEU A 1 -5.00 4.50 -11.58
N ARG A 2 -6.30 4.78 -11.58
CA ARG A 2 -7.32 3.94 -10.94
C ARG A 2 -8.45 3.63 -11.92
N ALA A 3 -9.01 2.43 -11.83
CA ALA A 3 -10.16 2.00 -12.62
C ALA A 3 -11.11 1.16 -11.74
N SER A 4 -12.40 1.24 -12.00
CA SER A 4 -13.38 0.31 -11.43
C SER A 4 -14.43 -0.09 -12.47
N ALA A 5 -14.98 -1.28 -12.30
CA ALA A 5 -15.98 -1.87 -13.19
C ALA A 5 -17.05 -2.60 -12.37
N PRO A 6 -18.34 -2.22 -12.48
CA PRO A 6 -19.43 -2.99 -11.93
C PRO A 6 -19.74 -4.19 -12.83
N PHE A 7 -20.09 -5.33 -12.22
CA PHE A 7 -20.62 -6.49 -12.93
C PHE A 7 -21.51 -7.33 -12.00
N ALA A 8 -22.43 -8.08 -12.59
CA ALA A 8 -23.34 -8.95 -11.85
C ALA A 8 -22.87 -10.41 -11.93
N LEU A 9 -22.87 -11.12 -10.79
CA LEU A 9 -22.74 -12.58 -10.72
C LEU A 9 -24.04 -13.15 -10.15
N GLY A 10 -24.90 -13.67 -11.04
CA GLY A 10 -26.25 -14.10 -10.66
C GLY A 10 -27.08 -12.92 -10.18
N THR A 11 -27.52 -12.96 -8.93
CA THR A 11 -28.30 -11.88 -8.28
C THR A 11 -27.45 -10.93 -7.45
N MET A 12 -26.13 -11.14 -7.39
CA MET A 12 -25.21 -10.35 -6.57
C MET A 12 -24.47 -9.32 -7.42
N ASP A 13 -24.57 -8.06 -7.01
CA ASP A 13 -23.80 -6.95 -7.58
C ASP A 13 -22.37 -6.96 -7.03
N ILE A 14 -21.40 -6.81 -7.93
CA ILE A 14 -19.98 -6.78 -7.60
C ILE A 14 -19.34 -5.56 -8.26
N GLU A 15 -18.37 -4.96 -7.57
CA GLU A 15 -17.50 -3.93 -8.13
C GLU A 15 -16.05 -4.41 -8.08
N ALA A 16 -15.42 -4.58 -9.25
CA ALA A 16 -13.97 -4.78 -9.33
C ALA A 16 -13.28 -3.42 -9.42
N ARG A 17 -12.13 -3.32 -8.77
CA ARG A 17 -11.33 -2.09 -8.70
C ARG A 17 -9.85 -2.42 -8.81
N GLY A 18 -9.10 -1.53 -9.47
CA GLY A 18 -7.67 -1.69 -9.68
C GLY A 18 -6.95 -0.35 -9.71
N THR A 19 -5.75 -0.32 -9.13
CA THR A 19 -4.89 0.85 -9.10
C THR A 19 -3.47 0.47 -9.47
N ILE A 20 -2.81 1.30 -10.28
CA ILE A 20 -1.38 1.21 -10.54
C ILE A 20 -0.78 2.61 -10.30
N GLY A 21 0.34 2.67 -9.60
CA GLY A 21 1.03 3.91 -9.24
C GLY A 21 2.53 3.78 -9.29
N TRP A 22 3.19 4.93 -9.30
CA TRP A 22 4.63 5.07 -9.18
C TRP A 22 4.92 6.20 -8.19
N GLN A 23 5.83 5.94 -7.27
CA GLN A 23 6.34 6.92 -6.32
C GLN A 23 7.85 7.06 -6.53
N HIS A 24 8.31 8.30 -6.64
CA HIS A 24 9.74 8.63 -6.69
C HIS A 24 10.09 9.50 -5.46
N ALA A 25 11.15 9.14 -4.75
CA ALA A 25 11.68 9.85 -3.59
C ALA A 25 12.84 10.76 -4.03
N TYR A 26 12.73 12.05 -3.74
CA TYR A 26 13.71 13.05 -4.15
C TYR A 26 14.66 13.41 -3.00
N GLY A 27 15.88 13.81 -3.34
CA GLY A 27 16.88 14.33 -2.39
C GLY A 27 17.80 13.25 -1.83
N ASP A 28 18.38 13.49 -0.65
CA ASP A 28 19.17 12.47 0.05
C ASP A 28 18.22 11.45 0.70
N ILE A 29 18.18 10.26 0.09
CA ILE A 29 17.35 9.13 0.51
C ILE A 29 18.05 8.23 1.52
N THR A 30 19.30 8.54 1.89
CA THR A 30 20.05 7.79 2.89
C THR A 30 19.83 8.43 4.26
N PRO A 31 19.09 7.79 5.18
CA PRO A 31 18.91 8.35 6.52
C PRO A 31 20.26 8.34 7.24
N ASN A 32 20.68 9.47 7.78
CA ASN A 32 21.91 9.59 8.56
C ASN A 32 21.59 10.01 9.99
N SER A 33 22.18 9.32 10.98
CA SER A 33 22.00 9.60 12.40
C SER A 33 23.33 9.92 13.06
N THR A 34 23.43 11.09 13.69
CA THR A 34 24.60 11.44 14.52
C THR A 34 24.35 11.02 15.96
N LEU A 35 25.27 10.24 16.51
CA LEU A 35 25.21 9.64 17.84
C LEU A 35 26.47 10.04 18.64
N ALA A 36 26.37 10.04 19.96
CA ALA A 36 27.50 10.25 20.85
C ALA A 36 27.30 9.43 22.13
N PHE A 37 28.40 8.90 22.68
CA PHE A 37 28.40 8.34 24.03
C PHE A 37 28.48 9.46 25.07
N ALA A 38 28.09 9.18 26.32
CA ALA A 38 28.13 10.17 27.42
C ALA A 38 29.51 10.83 27.60
N THR A 39 30.57 10.11 27.23
CA THR A 39 31.94 10.63 27.10
C THR A 39 32.50 10.18 25.75
N GLY A 40 32.87 11.13 24.88
CA GLY A 40 33.45 10.85 23.57
C GLY A 40 33.00 11.83 22.49
N ASN A 41 33.55 11.68 21.29
CA ASN A 41 33.17 12.50 20.13
C ASN A 41 31.89 11.96 19.48
N ALA A 42 31.14 12.86 18.85
CA ALA A 42 30.02 12.48 18.00
C ALA A 42 30.50 11.72 16.76
N PHE A 43 29.71 10.74 16.33
CA PHE A 43 29.93 9.94 15.13
C PHE A 43 28.63 9.80 14.35
N SER A 44 28.74 9.57 13.04
CA SER A 44 27.58 9.46 12.16
C SER A 44 27.39 8.03 11.67
N VAL A 45 26.14 7.60 11.61
CA VAL A 45 25.74 6.27 11.13
C VAL A 45 24.74 6.46 9.99
N ALA A 46 25.14 6.02 8.80
CA ALA A 46 24.24 5.91 7.66
C ALA A 46 23.35 4.66 7.83
N GLY A 47 22.05 4.84 7.66
CA GLY A 47 21.06 3.77 7.62
C GLY A 47 20.87 3.22 6.21
N VAL A 48 19.88 2.34 6.05
CA VAL A 48 19.53 1.78 4.75
C VAL A 48 18.76 2.83 3.94
N PRO A 49 19.19 3.17 2.72
CA PRO A 49 18.44 4.09 1.87
C PRO A 49 17.02 3.59 1.61
N ILE A 50 16.05 4.50 1.54
CA ILE A 50 14.71 4.14 1.07
C ILE A 50 14.75 3.85 -0.44
N ALA A 51 13.79 3.08 -0.94
CA ALA A 51 13.65 2.87 -2.38
C ALA A 51 13.38 4.21 -3.07
N GLU A 52 14.31 4.67 -3.91
CA GLU A 52 14.17 5.91 -4.68
C GLU A 52 12.92 5.83 -5.57
N ASP A 53 12.69 4.67 -6.17
CA ASP A 53 11.62 4.41 -7.11
C ASP A 53 10.82 3.21 -6.62
N THR A 54 9.50 3.39 -6.49
CA THR A 54 8.58 2.37 -6.00
C THR A 54 7.35 2.26 -6.91
N ALA A 55 7.17 1.08 -7.51
CA ALA A 55 5.92 0.69 -8.17
C ALA A 55 4.88 0.25 -7.13
N MET A 56 3.64 0.67 -7.33
CA MET A 56 2.50 0.30 -6.49
C MET A 56 1.40 -0.32 -7.34
N VAL A 57 0.84 -1.44 -6.88
CA VAL A 57 -0.30 -2.10 -7.52
C VAL A 57 -1.36 -2.43 -6.48
N GLU A 58 -2.61 -2.32 -6.86
CA GLU A 58 -3.76 -2.73 -6.05
C GLU A 58 -4.80 -3.41 -6.94
N ALA A 59 -5.37 -4.50 -6.43
CA ALA A 59 -6.55 -5.14 -6.98
C ALA A 59 -7.56 -5.36 -5.87
N GLY A 60 -8.83 -5.05 -6.11
CA GLY A 60 -9.89 -5.23 -5.13
C GLY A 60 -11.20 -5.64 -5.75
N VAL A 61 -12.04 -6.26 -4.93
CA VAL A 61 -13.39 -6.67 -5.29
C VAL A 61 -14.33 -6.42 -4.11
N ASP A 62 -15.44 -5.76 -4.38
CA ASP A 62 -16.48 -5.46 -3.40
C ASP A 62 -17.77 -6.21 -3.75
N PHE A 63 -18.21 -7.08 -2.84
CA PHE A 63 -19.43 -7.87 -2.95
C PHE A 63 -20.57 -7.19 -2.19
N LYS A 64 -21.65 -6.80 -2.89
CA LYS A 64 -22.86 -6.27 -2.24
C LYS A 64 -23.72 -7.43 -1.72
N LEU A 65 -23.43 -7.85 -0.49
CA LEU A 65 -24.15 -8.96 0.17
C LEU A 65 -25.64 -8.66 0.39
N SER A 66 -25.98 -7.38 0.62
CA SER A 66 -27.35 -6.89 0.71
C SER A 66 -27.40 -5.39 0.39
N ARG A 67 -28.58 -4.77 0.51
CA ARG A 67 -28.71 -3.29 0.42
C ARG A 67 -27.90 -2.54 1.48
N ASN A 68 -27.50 -3.22 2.55
CA ASN A 68 -26.95 -2.61 3.75
C ASN A 68 -25.54 -3.14 4.08
N ALA A 69 -25.11 -4.24 3.44
CA ALA A 69 -23.90 -4.96 3.76
C ALA A 69 -23.00 -5.15 2.52
N THR A 70 -21.71 -4.85 2.68
CA THR A 70 -20.70 -5.00 1.64
C THR A 70 -19.46 -5.68 2.20
N LEU A 71 -18.99 -6.73 1.54
CA LEU A 71 -17.72 -7.38 1.83
C LEU A 71 -16.69 -6.98 0.76
N GLY A 72 -15.61 -6.34 1.14
CA GLY A 72 -14.50 -5.99 0.27
C GLY A 72 -13.28 -6.87 0.52
N LEU A 73 -12.63 -7.32 -0.54
CA LEU A 73 -11.32 -7.97 -0.51
C LEU A 73 -10.35 -7.15 -1.34
N THR A 74 -9.15 -6.92 -0.82
CA THR A 74 -8.12 -6.11 -1.49
C THR A 74 -6.77 -6.77 -1.35
N TYR A 75 -5.98 -6.71 -2.42
CA TYR A 75 -4.57 -7.04 -2.43
C TYR A 75 -3.78 -5.81 -2.85
N THR A 76 -2.74 -5.47 -2.09
CA THR A 76 -1.80 -4.38 -2.40
C THR A 76 -0.38 -4.90 -2.49
N GLY A 77 0.38 -4.36 -3.44
CA GLY A 77 1.79 -4.67 -3.65
C GLY A 77 2.61 -3.40 -3.86
N GLN A 78 3.78 -3.33 -3.25
CA GLN A 78 4.76 -2.26 -3.44
C GLN A 78 6.14 -2.86 -3.71
N TYR A 79 6.80 -2.38 -4.76
CA TYR A 79 8.05 -2.93 -5.25
C TYR A 79 9.04 -1.81 -5.58
N GLY A 80 10.21 -1.84 -4.96
CA GLY A 80 11.31 -0.90 -5.19
C GLY A 80 12.65 -1.53 -4.81
N SER A 81 13.74 -0.80 -4.98
CA SER A 81 15.07 -1.28 -4.59
C SER A 81 15.12 -1.59 -3.09
N GLY A 82 15.37 -2.84 -2.72
CA GLY A 82 15.36 -3.28 -1.32
C GLY A 82 13.98 -3.27 -0.63
N LEU A 83 12.89 -2.99 -1.37
CA LEU A 83 11.54 -2.90 -0.85
C LEU A 83 10.63 -3.89 -1.60
N THR A 84 10.03 -4.82 -0.86
CA THR A 84 8.92 -5.63 -1.36
C THR A 84 7.91 -5.81 -0.23
N GLN A 85 6.72 -5.26 -0.42
CA GLN A 85 5.63 -5.36 0.54
C GLN A 85 4.39 -5.83 -0.19
N ASN A 86 3.70 -6.77 0.44
CA ASN A 86 2.45 -7.33 -0.07
C ASN A 86 1.48 -7.43 1.11
N ALA A 87 0.24 -7.00 0.91
CA ALA A 87 -0.80 -7.12 1.92
C ALA A 87 -2.11 -7.59 1.29
N VAL A 88 -2.89 -8.32 2.09
CA VAL A 88 -4.25 -8.73 1.77
C VAL A 88 -5.15 -8.23 2.89
N ASP A 89 -6.22 -7.55 2.51
CA ASP A 89 -7.18 -6.96 3.43
C ASP A 89 -8.60 -7.46 3.11
N ALA A 90 -9.37 -7.73 4.16
CA ALA A 90 -10.79 -8.05 4.08
C ALA A 90 -11.58 -7.10 4.98
N LYS A 91 -12.65 -6.51 4.45
CA LYS A 91 -13.46 -5.51 5.16
C LYS A 91 -14.94 -5.80 5.01
N LEU A 92 -15.67 -5.89 6.12
CA LEU A 92 -17.13 -5.94 6.14
C LEU A 92 -17.69 -4.59 6.60
N GLY A 93 -18.47 -3.94 5.75
CA GLY A 93 -19.21 -2.73 6.08
C GLY A 93 -20.71 -3.02 6.23
N VAL A 94 -21.32 -2.53 7.31
CA VAL A 94 -22.77 -2.63 7.56
C VAL A 94 -23.34 -1.24 7.87
N LYS A 95 -24.45 -0.88 7.21
CA LYS A 95 -25.19 0.35 7.45
C LYS A 95 -26.44 0.06 8.28
N PHE A 96 -26.69 0.87 9.31
CA PHE A 96 -27.83 0.77 10.25
C PHE A 96 -28.83 1.90 10.01
#